data_AF-A0A6L5FW05-F1
#
_entry.id   AF-A0A6L5FW05-F1
#
_cell.length_a   1.000
_cell.length_b   1.000
_cell.length_c   1.000
_cell.angle_alpha   90.00
_cell.angle_beta   90.00
_cell.angle_gamma   90.00
#
_symmetry.space_group_name_H-M   'P 1'
#
loop_
_entity.id
_entity.type
_entity.pdbx_description
1 polymer ?
#
loop_
_entity_poly.entity_id
_entity_poly.type
_entity_poly.pdbx_seq_one_letter_code
_entity_poly.pdbx_strand_id
1 'polypeptide(L)' 'MSWHEVWHALVLGSTLFAAAGAVILAMAPLFFEAPTPGLTGPKKAVLALLVGAVVLLVLEWTVVHPR' A
#
# COMPACT_ATOMS: atom_id res chain seq x y z
N MET A 1 -22.17 13.32 -0.49
CA MET A 1 -20.76 13.42 -0.06
C MET A 1 -20.09 14.47 -0.91
N SER A 2 -19.32 15.36 -0.29
CA SER A 2 -18.50 16.32 -1.04
C SER A 2 -17.40 15.59 -1.80
N TRP A 3 -16.91 16.17 -2.90
CA TRP A 3 -15.78 15.60 -3.65
C TRP A 3 -14.56 15.34 -2.76
N HIS A 4 -14.36 16.20 -1.76
CA HIS A 4 -13.28 16.09 -0.77
C HIS A 4 -13.42 14.85 0.12
N GLU A 5 -14.62 14.53 0.59
CA GLU A 5 -14.90 13.32 1.37
C GLU A 5 -14.67 12.05 0.56
N VAL A 6 -15.10 12.04 -0.70
CA VAL A 6 -14.88 10.91 -1.62
C VAL A 6 -13.38 10.70 -1.87
N TRP A 7 -12.64 11.80 -2.06
CA TRP A 7 -11.20 11.77 -2.24
C TRP A 7 -10.48 11.17 -1.01
N HIS A 8 -10.78 11.65 0.20
CA HIS A 8 -10.21 11.08 1.43
C HIS A 8 -10.55 9.60 1.61
N ALA A 9 -11.78 9.18 1.31
CA ALA A 9 -12.17 7.78 1.41
C ALA A 9 -11.35 6.89 0.46
N LEU A 10 -11.08 7.36 -0.77
CA LEU A 10 -10.26 6.63 -1.74
C LEU A 10 -8.79 6.54 -1.31
N VAL A 11 -8.20 7.64 -0.82
CA VAL A 11 -6.81 7.65 -0.35
C VAL A 11 -6.64 6.79 0.90
N LEU A 12 -7.54 6.92 1.87
CA LEU A 12 -7.52 6.12 3.09
C LEU A 12 -7.70 4.63 2.77
N GLY A 13 -8.69 4.29 1.94
CA GLY A 13 -8.97 2.91 1.54
C GLY A 13 -7.80 2.26 0.81
N SER A 14 -7.21 2.96 -0.16
CA SER A 14 -6.04 2.45 -0.90
C SER A 14 -4.80 2.29 -0.01
N THR A 15 -4.56 3.23 0.91
CA THR A 15 -3.46 3.14 1.89
C THR A 15 -3.65 1.95 2.84
N LEU A 16 -4.85 1.77 3.39
CA LEU A 16 -5.16 0.64 4.28
C LEU A 16 -5.02 -0.70 3.56
N PHE A 17 -5.48 -0.78 2.31
CA PHE A 17 -5.34 -1.99 1.49
C PHE A 17 -3.87 -2.33 1.22
N ALA A 18 -3.05 -1.33 0.88
CA ALA A 18 -1.61 -1.52 0.69
C ALA A 18 -0.91 -1.96 1.99
N ALA A 19 -1.27 -1.35 3.12
CA ALA A 19 -0.73 -1.73 4.43
C ALA A 19 -1.11 -3.17 4.81
N ALA A 20 -2.36 -3.58 4.60
CA ALA A 20 -2.81 -4.95 4.82
C ALA A 20 -2.03 -5.95 3.93
N GLY A 21 -1.85 -5.63 2.64
CA GLY A 21 -1.05 -6.44 1.72
C GLY A 21 0.41 -6.57 2.17
N ALA A 22 1.02 -5.49 2.65
CA ALA A 22 2.38 -5.50 3.17
C ALA A 22 2.52 -6.38 4.42
N VAL A 23 1.57 -6.31 5.35
CA VAL A 23 1.54 -7.17 6.55
C VAL A 23 1.40 -8.64 6.16
N ILE A 24 0.48 -8.98 5.24
CA ILE A 24 0.31 -10.35 4.76
C ILE A 24 1.61 -10.88 4.17
N LEU A 25 2.30 -10.08 3.34
CA LEU A 25 3.56 -10.48 2.72
C LEU A 25 4.71 -10.57 3.73
N ALA A 26 4.73 -9.72 4.75
CA ALA A 26 5.70 -9.79 5.84
C ALA A 26 5.49 -11.03 6.72
N MET A 27 4.23 -11.46 6.89
CA MET A 27 3.89 -12.67 7.64
C MET A 27 4.01 -13.95 6.83
N ALA A 28 4.01 -13.89 5.49
CA ALA A 28 4.12 -15.07 4.62
C ALA A 28 5.29 -16.00 5.00
N PRO A 29 6.51 -15.53 5.31
CA PRO A 29 7.61 -16.41 5.73
C PRO A 29 7.35 -17.18 7.03
N LEU A 30 6.46 -16.70 7.91
CA LEU A 30 6.11 -17.37 9.16
C LEU A 30 5.12 -18.52 8.94
N PHE A 31 4.33 -18.46 7.86
CA PHE A 31 3.30 -19.45 7.53
C PHE A 31 3.73 -20.42 6.43
N PHE A 32 4.73 -20.07 5.62
CA PHE A 32 5.20 -20.87 4.51
C PHE A 32 6.70 -21.21 4.70
N GLU A 33 7.00 -22.48 5.03
CA GLU A 33 8.35 -22.97 5.37
C GLU A 33 9.35 -23.01 4.19
N ALA A 34 8.89 -22.81 2.95
CA ALA A 34 9.75 -22.76 1.78
C ALA A 34 9.45 -21.48 0.99
N PRO A 35 10.48 -20.71 0.55
CA PRO A 35 10.26 -19.68 -0.46
C PRO A 35 9.71 -20.39 -1.70
N THR A 36 8.42 -20.20 -1.98
CA THR A 36 7.74 -20.84 -3.11
C THR A 36 8.53 -20.45 -4.37
N PRO A 37 9.12 -21.42 -5.10
CA PRO A 37 9.91 -21.13 -6.28
C PRO A 37 9.00 -20.50 -7.34
N GLY A 38 9.00 -19.17 -7.40
CA GLY A 38 8.04 -18.37 -8.18
C GLY A 38 7.78 -16.96 -7.60
N LEU A 39 7.95 -16.77 -6.29
CA LEU A 39 7.76 -15.47 -5.63
C LEU A 39 8.96 -14.50 -5.75
N THR A 40 10.05 -14.90 -6.43
CA THR A 40 11.21 -14.02 -6.67
C THR A 40 10.91 -12.90 -7.67
N GLY A 41 9.96 -13.09 -8.59
CA GLY A 41 9.50 -12.08 -9.55
C GLY A 41 8.61 -10.96 -8.95
N PRO A 42 7.53 -11.28 -8.21
CA PRO A 42 6.57 -10.28 -7.72
C PRO A 42 7.11 -9.38 -6.60
N LYS A 43 8.25 -9.71 -5.97
CA LYS A 43 8.88 -8.84 -4.95
C LYS A 43 9.07 -7.40 -5.44
N LYS A 44 9.49 -7.20 -6.70
CA LYS A 44 9.68 -5.87 -7.28
C LYS A 44 8.36 -5.12 -7.49
N ALA A 45 7.32 -5.82 -7.94
CA ALA A 45 5.99 -5.24 -8.16
C ALA A 45 5.33 -4.85 -6.83
N VAL A 46 5.43 -5.71 -5.81
CA VAL A 46 4.98 -5.42 -4.45
C VAL A 46 5.70 -4.20 -3.90
N LEU A 47 7.02 -4.14 -4.04
CA LEU A 47 7.81 -3.01 -3.55
C LEU A 47 7.40 -1.71 -4.26
N ALA A 48 7.18 -1.76 -5.58
CA ALA A 48 6.69 -0.62 -6.34
C ALA A 48 5.29 -0.15 -5.88
N LEU A 49 4.38 -1.08 -5.57
CA LEU A 49 3.05 -0.76 -5.02
C LEU A 49 3.15 -0.13 -3.63
N LEU A 50 4.02 -0.64 -2.77
CA LEU A 50 4.30 -0.09 -1.44
C LEU A 50 4.83 1.35 -1.54
N VAL A 51 5.82 1.57 -2.39
CA VAL A 51 6.37 2.92 -2.64
C VAL A 51 5.29 3.84 -3.21
N GLY A 52 4.50 3.37 -4.17
CA GLY A 52 3.39 4.13 -4.75
C GLY A 52 2.35 4.55 -3.71
N ALA A 53 2.01 3.66 -2.76
CA ALA A 53 1.09 3.98 -1.67
C ALA A 53 1.66 5.06 -0.74
N VAL A 54 2.94 4.98 -0.37
CA VAL A 54 3.61 6.02 0.44
C VAL A 54 3.64 7.36 -0.28
N VAL A 55 3.96 7.38 -1.57
CA VAL A 55 3.97 8.61 -2.37
C VAL A 55 2.58 9.24 -2.44
N LEU A 56 1.54 8.44 -2.68
CA LEU A 56 0.16 8.91 -2.70
C LEU A 56 -0.25 9.53 -1.35
N LEU A 57 0.13 8.90 -0.24
CA LEU A 57 -0.15 9.40 1.10
C LEU A 57 0.53 10.76 1.34
N VAL A 58 1.80 10.91 0.97
CA VAL A 58 2.54 12.16 1.13
C VAL A 58 1.98 13.27 0.23
N LEU A 59 1.63 12.94 -1.01
CA LEU A 59 0.98 13.87 -1.94
C LEU A 59 -0.38 14.33 -1.40
N GLU A 60 -1.20 13.41 -0.89
CA GLU A 60 -2.48 13.78 -0.29
C GLU A 60 -2.27 14.72 0.90
N TRP A 61 -1.36 14.37 1.82
CA TRP A 61 -1.10 15.20 2.99
C TRP A 61 -0.67 16.63 2.61
N THR A 62 0.23 16.75 1.63
CA THR A 62 0.77 18.05 1.19
C THR A 62 -0.20 18.89 0.36
N VAL A 63 -1.06 18.27 -0.45
CA VAL A 63 -2.04 18.97 -1.29
C VAL A 63 -3.29 19.35 -0.49
N VAL A 64 -3.71 18.50 0.45
CA VAL A 64 -4.96 18.68 1.22
C VAL A 64 -4.73 19.48 2.49
N HIS A 65 -3.56 19.37 3.11
CA HIS A 65 -3.18 20.15 4.30
C HIS A 65 -2.06 21.16 3.97
N PRO A 66 -2.27 22.10 3.02
CA PRO A 66 -1.39 23.24 2.89
C PRO A 66 -1.53 24.06 4.18
N ARG A 67 -0.40 24.43 4.77
CA ARG A 67 -0.36 25.26 5.99
C ARG A 67 -1.18 26.53 5.86
#